data_AF-A0A9Q3QXJ9-F1
#
_entry.id   AF-A0A9Q3QXJ9-F1
#
_cell.length_a   1.000
_cell.length_b   1.000
_cell.length_c   1.000
_cell.angle_alpha   90.00
_cell.angle_beta   90.00
_cell.angle_gamma   90.00
#
_symmetry.space_group_name_H-M   'P 1'
#
loop_
_entity.id
_entity.type
_entity.pdbx_description
1 polymer ?
#
loop_
_entity_poly.entity_id
_entity_poly.type
_entity_poly.pdbx_seq_one_letter_code
_entity_poly.pdbx_strand_id
1 'polypeptide(L)'
;MSKPDSLRLSPRRLEQLHAIANALDLSVTEAVTHLIRREIAAGTIPAAIPGFNVHRVADGILIQIDDGPSKTYSVESARALASTLRGTVAGEAGVFSVQHGYSFIRLGRGFKLTAPMPGPEVSMTGDLAIDLAEQIEKAAE
;
A
#
# COMPACT_ATOMS: atom_id res chain seq x y z
N MET A 1 9.85 13.81 -1.46
CA MET A 1 10.24 12.51 -0.86
C MET A 1 10.58 12.75 0.60
N SER A 2 9.70 12.35 1.52
CA SER A 2 10.06 12.35 2.93
C SER A 2 11.19 11.36 3.15
N LYS A 3 12.23 11.73 3.90
CA LYS A 3 13.27 10.76 4.29
C LYS A 3 12.60 9.67 5.14
N PRO A 4 12.97 8.38 5.01
CA PRO A 4 12.53 7.39 5.97
C PRO A 4 13.03 7.83 7.35
N ASP A 5 12.11 8.20 8.24
CA ASP A 5 12.44 8.54 9.60
C ASP A 5 12.95 7.27 10.29
N SER A 6 14.21 7.32 10.73
CA SER A 6 14.80 6.18 11.44
C SER A 6 14.22 6.12 12.85
N LEU A 7 13.36 5.13 13.11
CA LEU A 7 12.89 4.83 14.47
C LEU A 7 14.02 4.15 15.25
N ARG A 8 14.52 4.81 16.30
CA ARG A 8 15.50 4.22 17.22
C ARG A 8 14.79 3.52 18.37
N LEU A 9 14.84 2.20 18.39
CA LEU A 9 14.37 1.39 19.51
C LEU A 9 15.52 1.12 20.49
N SER A 10 15.21 1.05 21.79
CA SER A 10 16.20 0.55 22.75
C SER A 10 16.46 -0.94 22.52
N PRO A 11 17.66 -1.48 22.81
CA PRO A 11 18.00 -2.88 22.53
C PRO A 11 16.99 -3.88 23.10
N ARG A 12 16.53 -3.63 24.34
CA ARG A 12 15.51 -4.47 25.01
C ARG A 12 14.16 -4.47 24.29
N ARG A 13 13.77 -3.36 23.67
CA ARG A 13 12.52 -3.30 22.88
C ARG A 13 12.68 -3.97 21.52
N LEU A 14 13.86 -3.89 20.92
CA LEU A 14 14.17 -4.62 19.70
C LEU A 14 14.12 -6.14 19.93
N GLU A 15 14.68 -6.63 21.04
CA GLU A 15 14.59 -8.05 21.42
C GLU A 15 13.15 -8.51 21.61
N GLN A 16 12.29 -7.69 22.24
CA GLN A 16 10.87 -7.99 22.37
C GLN A 16 10.16 -8.05 21.02
N LEU A 17 10.49 -7.14 20.09
CA LEU A 17 9.92 -7.17 18.75
C LEU A 17 10.37 -8.41 17.97
N HIS A 18 11.63 -8.83 18.11
CA HIS A 18 12.11 -10.11 17.57
C HIS A 18 11.38 -11.30 18.19
N ALA A 19 11.12 -11.30 19.50
CA ALA A 19 10.38 -12.37 20.15
C ALA A 19 8.94 -12.47 19.63
N ILE A 20 8.26 -11.34 19.41
CA ILE A 20 6.94 -11.30 18.77
C ILE A 20 7.01 -11.85 17.35
N ALA A 21 7.98 -11.38 16.54
CA ALA A 21 8.17 -11.81 15.17
C ALA A 21 8.37 -13.33 15.07
N ASN A 22 9.25 -13.89 15.92
CA ASN A 22 9.49 -15.33 15.98
C ASN A 22 8.26 -16.12 16.44
N ALA A 23 7.51 -15.62 17.41
CA ALA A 23 6.31 -16.29 17.91
C ALA A 23 5.18 -16.33 16.86
N LEU A 24 5.17 -15.39 15.91
CA LEU A 24 4.20 -15.29 14.83
C LEU A 24 4.71 -15.88 13.50
N ASP A 25 5.94 -16.38 13.45
CA ASP A 25 6.64 -16.81 12.22
C ASP A 25 6.67 -15.71 11.13
N LEU A 26 6.98 -14.48 11.56
CA LEU A 26 7.06 -13.29 10.71
C LEU A 26 8.46 -12.68 10.75
N SER A 27 8.84 -11.93 9.73
CA SER A 27 9.95 -10.97 9.84
C SER A 27 9.59 -9.82 10.80
N VAL A 28 10.60 -9.09 11.29
CA VAL A 28 10.38 -7.92 12.15
C VAL A 28 9.48 -6.87 11.49
N THR A 29 9.64 -6.65 10.19
CA THR A 29 8.82 -5.69 9.43
C THR A 29 7.37 -6.17 9.34
N GLU A 30 7.15 -7.45 9.03
CA GLU A 30 5.81 -8.05 8.99
C GLU A 30 5.14 -8.06 10.37
N ALA A 31 5.91 -8.27 11.44
CA ALA A 31 5.41 -8.18 12.81
C ALA A 31 4.91 -6.77 13.14
N VAL A 32 5.62 -5.72 12.68
CA VAL A 32 5.15 -4.33 12.80
C VAL A 32 3.84 -4.13 12.02
N THR A 33 3.78 -4.59 10.76
CA THR A 33 2.55 -4.54 9.96
C THR A 33 1.39 -5.25 10.66
N HIS A 34 1.63 -6.45 11.20
CA HIS A 34 0.64 -7.23 11.92
C HIS A 34 0.08 -6.47 13.13
N LEU A 35 0.96 -5.83 13.92
CA LEU A 35 0.54 -5.01 15.05
C LEU A 35 -0.29 -3.79 14.61
N ILE A 36 0.09 -3.12 13.52
CA ILE A 36 -0.68 -2.00 12.96
C ILE A 36 -2.08 -2.46 12.53
N ARG A 37 -2.18 -3.55 11.76
CA ARG A 37 -3.47 -4.12 11.32
C ARG A 37 -4.35 -4.53 12.50
N ARG A 38 -3.75 -5.06 13.58
CA ARG A 38 -4.47 -5.40 14.81
C ARG A 38 -5.09 -4.15 15.46
N GLU A 39 -4.36 -3.04 15.54
CA GLU A 39 -4.87 -1.79 16.11
C GLU A 39 -5.93 -1.12 15.21
N ILE A 40 -5.83 -1.28 13.88
CA ILE A 40 -6.90 -0.89 12.95
C ILE A 40 -8.17 -1.72 13.22
N ALA A 41 -8.05 -3.05 13.33
CA ALA A 41 -9.17 -3.94 13.59
C ALA A 41 -9.82 -3.68 14.96
N ALA A 42 -9.04 -3.24 15.95
CA ALA A 42 -9.54 -2.81 17.25
C ALA A 42 -10.24 -1.43 17.22
N GLY A 43 -10.12 -0.68 16.12
CA GLY A 43 -10.65 0.68 15.99
C GLY A 43 -9.79 1.74 16.69
N THR A 44 -8.58 1.40 17.14
CA THR A 44 -7.66 2.33 17.80
C THR A 44 -7.17 3.41 16.83
N ILE A 45 -6.92 3.04 15.57
CA ILE A 45 -6.50 3.93 14.48
C ILE A 45 -7.36 3.67 13.23
N PRO A 46 -7.58 4.67 12.36
CA PRO A 46 -8.35 4.46 11.13
C PRO A 46 -7.61 3.53 10.16
N ALA A 47 -8.36 2.82 9.32
CA ALA A 47 -7.82 1.96 8.25
C ALA A 47 -7.24 2.74 7.05
N ALA A 48 -6.85 4.00 7.25
CA ALA A 48 -6.31 4.88 6.21
C ALA A 48 -4.78 4.72 6.13
N ILE A 49 -4.22 4.77 4.93
CA ILE A 49 -2.77 4.75 4.72
C ILE A 49 -2.32 6.21 4.58
N PRO A 50 -1.42 6.71 5.45
CA PRO A 50 -0.84 8.03 5.29
C PRO A 50 -0.20 8.19 3.90
N GLY A 51 -0.50 9.31 3.22
CA GLY A 51 0.00 9.58 1.87
C GLY A 51 -0.83 8.95 0.75
N PHE A 52 -1.88 8.17 1.05
CA PHE A 52 -2.82 7.71 0.02
C PHE A 52 -4.20 8.27 0.29
N ASN A 53 -4.69 9.08 -0.65
CA ASN A 53 -6.05 9.59 -0.62
C ASN A 53 -6.87 8.85 -1.68
N VAL A 54 -7.67 7.90 -1.21
CA VAL A 54 -8.53 7.05 -2.04
C VAL A 54 -9.97 7.21 -1.55
N HIS A 55 -10.83 7.78 -2.38
CA HIS A 55 -12.25 7.94 -2.05
C HIS A 55 -13.13 8.00 -3.30
N ARG A 56 -14.41 7.67 -3.11
CA ARG A 56 -15.42 7.75 -4.15
C ARG A 56 -15.81 9.19 -4.43
N VAL A 57 -15.91 9.52 -5.72
CA VAL A 57 -16.44 10.79 -6.24
C VAL A 57 -17.57 10.49 -7.23
N ALA A 58 -18.28 11.53 -7.71
CA ALA A 58 -19.44 11.37 -8.58
C ALA A 58 -19.15 10.49 -9.82
N ASP A 59 -17.98 10.69 -10.44
CA ASP A 59 -17.61 10.05 -11.72
C ASP A 59 -16.63 8.87 -11.56
N GLY A 60 -16.38 8.39 -10.35
CA GLY A 60 -15.47 7.26 -10.12
C GLY A 60 -14.71 7.31 -8.80
N ILE A 61 -13.46 6.85 -8.83
CA ILE A 61 -12.58 6.76 -7.66
C ILE A 61 -11.41 7.72 -7.82
N LEU A 62 -11.33 8.72 -6.95
CA LEU A 62 -10.18 9.61 -6.91
C LEU A 62 -9.04 8.89 -6.18
N ILE A 63 -7.89 8.82 -6.84
CA ILE A 63 -6.64 8.33 -6.25
C ILE A 63 -5.62 9.45 -6.34
N GLN A 64 -5.04 9.81 -5.20
CA GLN A 64 -3.93 10.74 -5.07
C GLN A 64 -2.89 10.15 -4.12
N ILE A 65 -1.61 10.27 -4.49
CA ILE A 65 -0.49 9.79 -3.69
C ILE A 65 0.35 11.00 -3.27
N ASP A 66 0.59 11.13 -1.98
CA ASP A 66 1.20 12.29 -1.31
C ASP A 66 0.57 13.61 -1.82
N ASP A 67 1.41 14.64 -2.01
CA ASP A 67 1.05 15.90 -2.67
C ASP A 67 1.13 15.81 -4.20
N GLY A 68 1.10 14.59 -4.75
CA GLY A 68 1.17 14.32 -6.18
C GLY A 68 -0.13 14.65 -6.93
N PRO A 69 -0.13 14.48 -8.27
CA PRO A 69 -1.32 14.68 -9.08
C PRO A 69 -2.41 13.69 -8.69
N SER A 70 -3.64 14.17 -8.53
CA SER A 70 -4.82 13.33 -8.38
C SER A 70 -5.36 12.90 -9.75
N LYS A 71 -5.94 11.71 -9.83
CA LYS A 71 -6.69 11.24 -11.00
C LYS A 71 -7.95 10.51 -10.54
N THR A 72 -9.06 10.82 -11.21
CA THR A 72 -10.29 10.05 -11.10
C THR A 72 -10.24 8.88 -12.06
N TYR A 73 -10.30 7.67 -11.53
CA TYR A 73 -10.40 6.42 -12.29
C TYR A 73 -11.85 6.00 -12.39
N SER A 74 -12.24 5.37 -13.51
CA SER A 74 -13.51 4.63 -13.54
C SER A 74 -13.48 3.51 -12.50
N VAL A 75 -14.63 3.08 -12.01
CA VAL A 75 -14.76 1.97 -11.05
C VAL A 75 -14.06 0.70 -11.58
N GLU A 76 -14.24 0.42 -12.87
CA GLU A 76 -13.55 -0.69 -13.55
C GLU A 76 -12.02 -0.54 -13.51
N SER A 77 -11.50 0.64 -13.85
CA SER A 77 -10.05 0.90 -13.85
C SER A 77 -9.46 0.81 -12.43
N ALA A 78 -10.21 1.29 -11.42
CA ALA A 78 -9.83 1.20 -10.02
C ALA A 78 -9.78 -0.27 -9.56
N ARG A 79 -10.77 -1.09 -9.91
CA ARG A 79 -10.76 -2.53 -9.61
C ARG A 79 -9.62 -3.26 -10.35
N ALA A 80 -9.34 -2.89 -11.59
CA ALA A 80 -8.20 -3.44 -12.33
C ALA A 80 -6.86 -3.11 -11.65
N LEU A 81 -6.70 -1.88 -11.12
CA LEU A 81 -5.54 -1.51 -10.32
C LEU A 81 -5.45 -2.36 -9.05
N ALA A 82 -6.53 -2.49 -8.27
CA ALA A 82 -6.54 -3.31 -7.07
C ALA A 82 -6.19 -4.78 -7.35
N SER A 83 -6.73 -5.35 -8.42
CA SER A 83 -6.39 -6.71 -8.87
C SER A 83 -4.91 -6.83 -9.24
N THR A 84 -4.37 -5.84 -9.96
CA THR A 84 -2.95 -5.81 -10.35
C THR A 84 -2.03 -5.76 -9.13
N LEU A 85 -2.38 -4.95 -8.13
CA LEU A 85 -1.63 -4.86 -6.88
C LEU A 85 -1.54 -6.24 -6.22
N ARG A 86 -2.67 -6.93 -6.03
CA ARG A 86 -2.70 -8.26 -5.42
C ARG A 86 -1.96 -9.31 -6.24
N GLY A 87 -2.22 -9.36 -7.55
CA GLY A 87 -1.60 -10.33 -8.46
C GLY A 87 -0.08 -10.20 -8.44
N THR A 88 0.43 -8.98 -8.57
CA THR A 88 1.88 -8.72 -8.61
C THR A 88 2.54 -9.04 -7.26
N VAL A 89 1.87 -8.76 -6.14
CA VAL A 89 2.35 -9.15 -4.80
C VAL A 89 2.38 -10.69 -4.65
N ALA A 90 1.39 -11.40 -5.21
CA ALA A 90 1.33 -12.85 -5.23
C ALA A 90 2.33 -13.52 -6.19
N GLY A 91 3.03 -12.75 -7.03
CA GLY A 91 4.09 -13.23 -7.91
C GLY A 91 3.77 -13.15 -9.41
N GLU A 92 2.64 -12.58 -9.79
CA GLU A 92 2.35 -12.27 -11.20
C GLU A 92 3.30 -11.19 -11.75
N ALA A 93 3.37 -11.09 -13.07
CA ALA A 93 4.18 -10.09 -13.73
C ALA A 93 3.67 -8.67 -13.42
N GLY A 94 4.60 -7.74 -13.21
CA GLY A 94 4.27 -6.31 -13.10
C GLY A 94 3.61 -5.79 -14.38
N VAL A 95 2.75 -4.79 -14.23
CA VAL A 95 1.89 -4.27 -15.30
C VAL A 95 2.22 -2.81 -15.58
N PHE A 96 2.28 -2.46 -16.87
CA PHE A 96 2.24 -1.08 -17.36
C PHE A 96 0.96 -0.89 -18.18
N SER A 97 -0.10 -0.39 -17.53
CA SER A 97 -1.39 -0.22 -18.19
C SER A 97 -1.50 1.19 -18.76
N VAL A 98 -1.23 1.34 -20.06
CA VAL A 98 -1.48 2.61 -20.78
C VAL A 98 -2.98 2.92 -20.82
N GLN A 99 -3.81 1.89 -20.98
CA GLN A 99 -5.27 2.01 -21.03
C GLN A 99 -5.85 2.59 -19.74
N HIS A 100 -5.43 2.09 -18.58
CA HIS A 100 -5.93 2.58 -17.29
C HIS A 100 -5.07 3.72 -16.73
N GLY A 101 -3.87 3.94 -17.27
CA GLY A 101 -2.95 5.00 -16.91
C GLY A 101 -2.33 4.81 -15.52
N TYR A 102 -1.85 3.60 -15.24
CA TYR A 102 -1.02 3.28 -14.08
C TYR A 102 0.08 2.28 -14.44
N SER A 103 1.10 2.16 -13.59
CA SER A 103 2.04 1.05 -13.60
C SER A 103 2.25 0.51 -12.19
N PHE A 104 2.43 -0.80 -12.07
CA PHE A 104 2.82 -1.44 -10.82
C PHE A 104 3.80 -2.57 -11.10
N ILE A 105 5.03 -2.42 -10.58
CA ILE A 105 6.12 -3.36 -10.87
C ILE A 105 6.84 -3.78 -9.61
N ARG A 106 7.38 -5.01 -9.64
CA ARG A 106 8.27 -5.51 -8.61
C ARG A 106 9.70 -5.00 -8.83
N LEU A 107 10.34 -4.51 -7.78
CA LEU A 107 11.74 -4.13 -7.77
C LEU A 107 12.46 -4.74 -6.56
N GLY A 108 13.21 -5.81 -6.81
CA GLY A 108 13.82 -6.61 -5.74
C GLY A 108 12.75 -7.20 -4.82
N ARG A 109 12.82 -6.84 -3.53
CA ARG A 109 11.83 -7.26 -2.51
C ARG A 109 10.64 -6.30 -2.36
N GLY A 110 10.72 -5.10 -2.96
CA GLY A 110 9.67 -4.09 -2.89
C GLY A 110 8.91 -3.94 -4.20
N PHE A 111 8.01 -2.96 -4.22
CA PHE A 111 7.18 -2.64 -5.37
C PHE A 111 7.22 -1.15 -5.66
N LYS A 112 6.95 -0.78 -6.91
CA LYS A 112 6.78 0.61 -7.33
C LYS A 112 5.43 0.80 -8.02
N LEU A 113 4.70 1.81 -7.58
CA LEU A 113 3.44 2.26 -8.15
C LEU A 113 3.63 3.62 -8.82
N THR A 114 3.03 3.78 -10.00
CA THR A 114 2.79 5.09 -10.63
C THR A 114 1.32 5.19 -10.96
N ALA A 115 0.60 6.09 -10.28
CA ALA A 115 -0.82 6.33 -10.49
C ALA A 115 -1.15 7.78 -10.08
N PRO A 116 -1.44 8.70 -11.03
CA PRO A 116 -1.54 8.51 -12.48
C PRO A 116 -0.20 8.35 -13.21
N MET A 117 -0.24 7.72 -14.38
CA MET A 117 0.87 7.62 -15.34
C MET A 117 0.65 8.57 -16.53
N PRO A 118 1.68 9.35 -16.95
CA PRO A 118 2.96 9.53 -16.27
C PRO A 118 2.80 10.32 -14.96
N GLY A 119 3.65 10.04 -13.98
CA GLY A 119 3.58 10.67 -12.66
C GLY A 119 4.70 10.21 -11.73
N PRO A 120 4.70 10.67 -10.46
CA PRO A 120 5.70 10.25 -9.49
C PRO A 120 5.61 8.74 -9.20
N GLU A 121 6.77 8.10 -9.08
CA GLU A 121 6.87 6.71 -8.62
C GLU A 121 6.91 6.66 -7.10
N VAL A 122 6.08 5.80 -6.51
CA VAL A 122 6.05 5.56 -5.06
C VAL A 122 6.48 4.13 -4.78
N SER A 123 7.50 3.99 -3.93
CA SER A 123 8.00 2.69 -3.49
C SER A 123 7.24 2.20 -2.27
N MET A 124 6.87 0.93 -2.22
CA MET A 124 6.11 0.34 -1.12
C MET A 124 6.47 -1.13 -0.87
N THR A 125 6.11 -1.62 0.31
CA THR A 125 6.16 -3.04 0.66
C THR A 125 4.96 -3.77 0.07
N GLY A 126 5.02 -5.11 0.01
CA GLY A 126 3.91 -5.93 -0.46
C GLY A 126 2.66 -5.75 0.39
N ASP A 127 2.80 -5.75 1.72
CA ASP A 127 1.69 -5.50 2.64
C ASP A 127 1.00 -4.17 2.39
N LEU A 128 1.76 -3.10 2.18
CA LEU A 128 1.20 -1.77 1.92
C LEU A 128 0.43 -1.73 0.59
N ALA A 129 0.91 -2.47 -0.41
CA ALA A 129 0.20 -2.61 -1.68
C ALA A 129 -1.11 -3.39 -1.52
N ILE A 130 -1.17 -4.39 -0.64
CA ILE A 130 -2.41 -5.11 -0.30
C ILE A 130 -3.39 -4.19 0.42
N ASP A 131 -2.94 -3.46 1.44
CA ASP A 131 -3.79 -2.51 2.17
C ASP A 131 -4.36 -1.44 1.23
N LEU A 132 -3.56 -0.96 0.26
CA LEU A 132 -4.02 -0.03 -0.77
C LEU A 132 -5.05 -0.66 -1.71
N ALA A 133 -4.86 -1.91 -2.11
CA ALA A 133 -5.84 -2.63 -2.93
C ALA A 133 -7.19 -2.78 -2.22
N GLU A 134 -7.19 -3.00 -0.91
CA GLU A 134 -8.40 -3.06 -0.08
C GLU A 134 -9.09 -1.69 0.01
N GLN A 135 -8.33 -0.60 0.19
CA GLN A 135 -8.90 0.75 0.19
C GLN A 135 -9.54 1.12 -1.14
N ILE A 136 -8.91 0.75 -2.26
CA ILE A 136 -9.45 0.98 -3.60
C ILE A 136 -10.75 0.21 -3.80
N GLU A 137 -10.80 -1.06 -3.39
CA GLU A 137 -12.02 -1.86 -3.49
C GLU A 137 -13.14 -1.30 -2.66
N LYS A 138 -12.86 -0.93 -1.41
CA LYS A 138 -13.85 -0.33 -0.51
C LYS A 138 -14.40 0.98 -1.06
N ALA A 139 -13.58 1.80 -1.72
CA ALA A 139 -14.06 2.99 -2.39
C ALA A 139 -14.91 2.67 -3.65
N ALA A 140 -14.67 1.51 -4.28
CA ALA A 140 -15.32 1.04 -5.49
C ALA A 140 -16.61 0.21 -5.25
N GLU A 141 -17.01 0.01 -4.00
CA GLU A 141 -18.35 -0.45 -3.58
C GLU A 141 -19.36 0.69 -3.74
#